data_AF-A0A2S7CSS1-F1
#
_entry.id   AF-A0A2S7CSS1-F1
#
_cell.length_a   1.000
_cell.length_b   1.000
_cell.length_c   1.000
_cell.angle_alpha   90.00
_cell.angle_beta   90.00
_cell.angle_gamma   90.00
#
_symmetry.space_group_name_H-M   'P 1'
#
loop_
_entity.id
_entity.type
_entity.pdbx_description
1 polymer ?
#
loop_
_entity_poly.entity_id
_entity_poly.type
_entity_poly.pdbx_seq_one_letter_code
_entity_poly.pdbx_strand_id
1 'polypeptide(L)'
;MQCACCAPIAAATASLPFAVRAAPSKKTDLNADQALQVLRDGNAAFVENRPKKVISDSRRRLELALGQTPFVILVSCSDSRVPPELLFGRGLGEMFIVRNAGNTVDTTALGSIEYAVSQLGVPLVVVMGHESCGAVAAAVSVVEQNAFFPGAIGAMIEPIVPAVLTAKTKGGDDLLAASVKANVKRTVDRLRGASEPALLEPLRTGACKVVGAYYTLKDGKVDFFDV
;
A
#
# COMPACT_ATOMS: atom_id res chain seq x y z
N MET A 1 41.77 61.05 -2.36
CA MET A 1 40.93 60.71 -3.53
C MET A 1 40.98 59.20 -3.70
N GLN A 2 39.82 58.60 -4.03
CA GLN A 2 39.48 57.20 -4.42
C GLN A 2 40.62 56.15 -4.57
N CYS A 3 40.45 54.84 -4.36
CA CYS A 3 39.26 54.01 -4.50
C CYS A 3 39.48 52.59 -3.93
N ALA A 4 38.41 52.04 -3.37
CA ALA A 4 37.84 50.69 -3.59
C ALA A 4 38.76 49.47 -3.86
N CYS A 5 38.68 48.47 -2.98
CA CYS A 5 38.59 47.05 -3.37
C CYS A 5 38.04 46.17 -2.24
N CYS A 6 36.73 46.27 -1.97
CA CYS A 6 35.97 45.20 -1.29
C CYS A 6 35.25 44.41 -2.38
N ALA A 7 35.72 43.20 -2.66
CA ALA A 7 34.95 42.23 -3.43
C ALA A 7 34.18 41.33 -2.45
N PRO A 8 32.83 41.22 -2.55
CA PRO A 8 32.10 40.25 -1.76
C PRO A 8 32.28 38.86 -2.40
N ILE A 9 32.66 37.88 -1.59
CA ILE A 9 32.64 36.47 -1.97
C ILE A 9 31.17 36.05 -2.00
N ALA A 10 30.58 35.98 -3.20
CA ALA A 10 29.26 35.39 -3.38
C ALA A 10 29.38 33.87 -3.16
N ALA A 11 28.90 33.39 -2.02
CA ALA A 11 28.72 31.96 -1.78
C ALA A 11 27.58 31.46 -2.66
N ALA A 12 27.91 30.82 -3.79
CA ALA A 12 26.94 30.11 -4.60
C ALA A 12 26.51 28.84 -3.85
N THR A 13 25.36 28.89 -3.18
CA THR A 13 24.67 27.71 -2.68
C THR A 13 24.04 26.97 -3.86
N ALA A 14 24.82 26.12 -4.51
CA ALA A 14 24.28 25.17 -5.50
C ALA A 14 23.43 24.12 -4.76
N SER A 15 22.14 24.39 -4.62
CA SER A 15 21.14 23.39 -4.24
C SER A 15 21.01 22.39 -5.39
N LEU A 16 21.79 21.31 -5.37
CA LEU A 16 21.57 20.18 -6.26
C LEU A 16 20.25 19.51 -5.85
N PRO A 17 19.25 19.41 -6.74
CA PRO A 17 18.10 18.57 -6.45
C PRO A 17 18.63 17.13 -6.47
N PHE A 18 18.61 16.47 -5.31
CA PHE A 18 18.99 15.06 -5.18
C PHE A 18 17.86 14.19 -5.74
N ALA A 19 17.56 14.34 -7.03
CA ALA A 19 16.67 13.43 -7.74
C ALA A 19 17.54 12.28 -8.28
N VAL A 20 17.92 11.35 -7.40
CA VAL A 20 18.49 10.06 -7.84
C VAL A 20 17.37 9.31 -8.55
N ARG A 21 17.36 9.41 -9.88
CA ARG A 21 16.42 8.70 -10.73
C ARG A 21 16.93 7.27 -10.87
N ALA A 22 16.15 6.28 -10.45
CA ALA A 22 16.49 4.88 -10.68
C ALA A 22 16.70 4.63 -12.19
N ALA A 23 17.57 3.67 -12.53
CA ALA A 23 17.76 3.27 -13.92
C ALA A 23 16.41 2.89 -14.55
N PRO A 24 16.14 3.24 -15.82
CA PRO A 24 14.84 3.01 -16.44
C PRO A 24 14.51 1.51 -16.44
N SER A 25 13.50 1.12 -15.66
CA SER A 25 12.95 -0.24 -15.66
C SER A 25 11.81 -0.35 -16.64
N LYS A 26 11.59 -1.55 -17.20
CA LYS A 26 10.38 -1.85 -17.97
C LYS A 26 9.16 -1.67 -17.06
N LYS A 27 8.17 -0.91 -17.54
CA LYS A 27 6.89 -0.67 -16.87
C LYS A 27 5.80 -1.59 -17.44
N THR A 28 4.73 -1.77 -16.67
CA THR A 28 3.57 -2.55 -17.13
C THR A 28 2.84 -1.77 -18.22
N ASP A 29 2.22 -2.48 -19.15
CA ASP A 29 1.34 -1.89 -20.16
C ASP A 29 -0.11 -1.76 -19.67
N LEU A 30 -0.40 -2.24 -18.45
CA LEU A 30 -1.73 -2.13 -17.84
C LEU A 30 -1.98 -0.73 -17.27
N ASN A 31 -3.18 -0.20 -17.49
CA ASN A 31 -3.67 0.93 -16.70
C ASN A 31 -4.28 0.45 -15.36
N ALA A 32 -4.68 1.40 -14.52
CA ALA A 32 -5.18 1.11 -13.17
C ALA A 32 -6.44 0.23 -13.15
N ASP A 33 -7.36 0.42 -14.11
CA ASP A 33 -8.61 -0.34 -14.19
C ASP A 33 -8.37 -1.77 -14.66
N GLN A 34 -7.47 -1.94 -15.63
CA GLN A 34 -7.04 -3.27 -16.08
C GLN A 34 -6.30 -4.01 -14.97
N ALA A 35 -5.39 -3.33 -14.25
CA ALA A 35 -4.71 -3.88 -13.08
C ALA A 35 -5.72 -4.35 -12.01
N LEU A 36 -6.75 -3.55 -11.73
CA LEU A 36 -7.80 -3.91 -10.78
C LEU A 36 -8.62 -5.11 -11.27
N GLN A 37 -8.94 -5.16 -12.57
CA GLN A 37 -9.65 -6.29 -13.16
C GLN A 37 -8.84 -7.58 -13.05
N VAL A 38 -7.53 -7.54 -13.27
CA VAL A 38 -6.64 -8.71 -13.10
C VAL A 38 -6.72 -9.27 -11.67
N LEU A 39 -6.80 -8.40 -10.65
CA LEU A 39 -6.96 -8.84 -9.26
C LEU A 39 -8.35 -9.44 -9.00
N ARG A 40 -9.41 -8.81 -9.51
CA ARG A 40 -10.79 -9.33 -9.38
C ARG A 40 -10.90 -10.72 -10.00
N ASP A 41 -10.38 -10.91 -11.20
CA ASP A 41 -10.38 -12.20 -11.90
C ASP A 41 -9.54 -13.25 -11.15
N GLY A 42 -8.39 -12.82 -10.60
CA GLY A 42 -7.53 -13.67 -9.80
C GLY A 42 -8.21 -14.17 -8.53
N ASN A 43 -8.89 -13.28 -7.82
CA ASN A 43 -9.63 -13.65 -6.61
C ASN A 43 -10.88 -14.48 -6.89
N ALA A 44 -11.62 -14.19 -7.95
CA ALA A 44 -12.73 -15.04 -8.39
C ALA A 44 -12.26 -16.48 -8.65
N ALA A 45 -11.13 -16.64 -9.35
CA ALA A 45 -10.53 -17.95 -9.59
C ALA A 45 -10.06 -18.64 -8.30
N PHE A 46 -9.56 -17.90 -7.31
CA PHE A 46 -9.20 -18.42 -5.99
C PHE A 46 -10.44 -18.95 -5.24
N VAL A 47 -11.50 -18.15 -5.14
CA VAL A 47 -12.77 -18.51 -4.50
C VAL A 47 -13.40 -19.75 -5.12
N GLU A 48 -13.31 -19.88 -6.45
CA GLU A 48 -13.83 -21.03 -7.21
C GLU A 48 -12.93 -22.27 -7.16
N ASN A 49 -11.81 -22.25 -6.42
CA ASN A 49 -10.80 -23.32 -6.39
C ASN A 49 -10.22 -23.67 -7.78
N ARG A 50 -10.07 -22.65 -8.64
CA ARG A 50 -9.46 -22.76 -9.97
C ARG A 50 -8.25 -21.84 -10.11
N PRO A 51 -7.24 -21.92 -9.22
CA PRO A 51 -6.12 -20.99 -9.24
C PRO A 51 -5.36 -21.05 -10.58
N LYS A 52 -5.03 -19.89 -11.12
CA LYS A 52 -4.23 -19.80 -12.35
C LYS A 52 -2.87 -20.45 -12.14
N LYS A 53 -2.37 -21.19 -13.13
CA LYS A 53 -1.01 -21.73 -13.10
C LYS A 53 -0.02 -20.57 -13.09
N VAL A 54 0.72 -20.47 -11.99
CA VAL A 54 1.75 -19.45 -11.81
C VAL A 54 3.10 -19.97 -12.33
N ILE A 55 3.84 -19.13 -13.05
CA ILE A 55 5.20 -19.45 -13.52
C ILE A 55 6.19 -19.00 -12.42
N SER A 56 6.82 -19.95 -11.75
CA SER A 56 7.78 -19.73 -10.65
C SER A 56 9.08 -20.51 -10.82
N ASP A 57 9.36 -20.97 -12.05
CA ASP A 57 10.54 -21.76 -12.38
C ASP A 57 11.86 -20.96 -12.38
N SER A 58 12.98 -21.67 -12.58
CA SER A 58 14.32 -21.06 -12.61
C SER A 58 14.49 -20.04 -13.73
N ARG A 59 13.87 -20.27 -14.89
CA ARG A 59 13.92 -19.35 -16.02
C ARG A 59 13.29 -18.01 -15.65
N ARG A 60 12.10 -18.04 -15.03
CA ARG A 60 11.45 -16.82 -14.56
C ARG A 60 12.30 -16.05 -13.54
N ARG A 61 12.99 -16.77 -12.63
CA ARG A 61 13.90 -16.12 -11.67
C ARG A 61 15.10 -15.45 -12.34
N LEU A 62 15.67 -16.05 -13.39
CA LEU A 62 16.77 -15.46 -14.15
C LEU A 62 16.33 -14.19 -14.88
N GLU A 63 15.13 -14.17 -15.45
CA GLU A 63 14.55 -12.96 -16.06
C GLU A 63 14.38 -11.85 -15.02
N LEU A 64 13.87 -12.17 -13.83
CA LEU A 64 13.61 -11.21 -12.76
C LEU A 64 14.88 -10.67 -12.09
N ALA A 65 15.99 -11.40 -12.18
CA ALA A 65 17.28 -10.90 -11.72
C ALA A 65 17.74 -9.64 -12.50
N LEU A 66 17.20 -9.41 -13.70
CA LEU A 66 17.49 -8.24 -14.52
C LEU A 66 16.53 -7.07 -14.26
N GLY A 67 15.38 -7.32 -13.63
CA GLY A 67 14.39 -6.28 -13.33
C GLY A 67 13.00 -6.82 -13.06
N GLN A 68 12.13 -5.96 -12.54
CA GLN A 68 10.74 -6.28 -12.22
C GLN A 68 9.77 -5.31 -12.88
N THR A 69 8.56 -5.79 -13.14
CA THR A 69 7.48 -5.00 -13.76
C THR A 69 6.15 -5.32 -13.07
N PRO A 70 5.99 -4.99 -11.77
CA PRO A 70 4.74 -5.22 -11.07
C PRO A 70 3.65 -4.29 -11.62
N PHE A 71 2.40 -4.75 -11.61
CA PHE A 71 1.25 -3.94 -12.05
C PHE A 71 0.43 -3.38 -10.89
N VAL A 72 0.75 -3.80 -9.65
CA VAL A 72 0.09 -3.37 -8.42
C VAL A 72 1.10 -3.27 -7.30
N ILE A 73 0.87 -2.30 -6.41
CA ILE A 73 1.39 -2.35 -5.06
C ILE A 73 0.26 -2.66 -4.09
N LEU A 74 0.39 -3.74 -3.33
CA LEU A 74 -0.56 -4.15 -2.32
C LEU A 74 0.01 -3.88 -0.93
N VAL A 75 -0.69 -3.07 -0.15
CA VAL A 75 -0.48 -2.88 1.29
C VAL A 75 -1.44 -3.80 2.03
N SER A 76 -0.95 -4.85 2.67
CA SER A 76 -1.79 -5.84 3.35
C SER A 76 -1.27 -6.23 4.73
N CYS A 77 -2.10 -6.93 5.51
CA CYS A 77 -1.71 -7.36 6.84
C CYS A 77 -0.61 -8.45 6.80
N SER A 78 0.27 -8.50 7.81
CA SER A 78 1.23 -9.60 8.04
C SER A 78 0.57 -10.92 8.48
N ASP A 79 -0.75 -10.96 8.65
CA ASP A 79 -1.50 -12.15 9.03
C ASP A 79 -1.21 -13.34 8.09
N SER A 80 -0.79 -14.48 8.65
CA SER A 80 -0.36 -15.65 7.89
C SER A 80 -1.47 -16.28 7.04
N ARG A 81 -2.74 -15.95 7.31
CA ARG A 81 -3.92 -16.42 6.57
C ARG A 81 -4.24 -15.53 5.37
N VAL A 82 -3.48 -14.46 5.15
CA VAL A 82 -3.68 -13.49 4.06
C VAL A 82 -2.48 -13.49 3.11
N PRO A 83 -2.33 -14.52 2.25
CA PRO A 83 -1.23 -14.63 1.28
C PRO A 83 -1.57 -13.95 -0.06
N PRO A 84 -1.12 -12.71 -0.35
CA PRO A 84 -1.58 -11.95 -1.52
C PRO A 84 -1.47 -12.68 -2.86
N GLU A 85 -0.33 -13.30 -3.11
CA GLU A 85 -0.04 -13.96 -4.38
C GLU A 85 -0.97 -15.14 -4.62
N LEU A 86 -1.34 -15.87 -3.57
CA LEU A 86 -2.32 -16.97 -3.67
C LEU A 86 -3.73 -16.43 -3.88
N LEU A 87 -4.12 -15.39 -3.13
CA LEU A 87 -5.46 -14.78 -3.22
C LEU A 87 -5.77 -14.22 -4.61
N PHE A 88 -4.76 -13.77 -5.34
CA PHE A 88 -4.91 -13.18 -6.67
C PHE A 88 -4.31 -14.04 -7.80
N GLY A 89 -3.84 -15.25 -7.48
CA GLY A 89 -3.22 -16.17 -8.42
C GLY A 89 -2.08 -15.54 -9.22
N ARG A 90 -1.18 -14.83 -8.53
CA ARG A 90 -0.03 -14.08 -9.08
C ARG A 90 1.29 -14.77 -8.74
N GLY A 91 2.30 -14.51 -9.55
CA GLY A 91 3.65 -15.04 -9.42
C GLY A 91 4.73 -14.01 -9.21
N LEU A 92 5.96 -14.48 -9.43
CA LEU A 92 7.17 -13.72 -9.19
C LEU A 92 7.21 -12.45 -10.05
N GLY A 93 7.43 -11.31 -9.39
CA GLY A 93 7.61 -10.00 -10.00
C GLY A 93 6.33 -9.35 -10.55
N GLU A 94 5.15 -9.94 -10.33
CA GLU A 94 3.87 -9.38 -10.78
C GLU A 94 3.26 -8.37 -9.78
N MET A 95 3.55 -8.54 -8.49
CA MET A 95 3.05 -7.69 -7.41
C MET A 95 4.21 -7.10 -6.63
N PHE A 96 4.09 -5.82 -6.26
CA PHE A 96 4.93 -5.20 -5.24
C PHE A 96 4.15 -5.23 -3.91
N ILE A 97 4.74 -5.75 -2.83
CA ILE A 97 3.97 -6.09 -1.64
C ILE A 97 4.61 -5.45 -0.41
N VAL A 98 3.79 -4.72 0.35
CA VAL A 98 4.14 -4.18 1.67
C VAL A 98 3.23 -4.84 2.70
N ARG A 99 3.84 -5.46 3.72
CA ARG A 99 3.10 -6.14 4.79
C ARG A 99 3.56 -5.69 6.17
N ASN A 100 2.60 -5.25 6.98
CA ASN A 100 2.74 -5.02 8.41
C ASN A 100 1.44 -5.39 9.13
N ALA A 101 1.47 -5.54 10.45
CA ALA A 101 0.27 -5.85 11.21
C ALA A 101 -0.73 -4.67 11.11
N GLY A 102 -1.96 -4.96 10.69
CA GLY A 102 -3.01 -3.94 10.54
C GLY A 102 -2.91 -3.06 9.29
N ASN A 103 -2.04 -3.40 8.33
CA ASN A 103 -1.92 -2.73 7.02
C ASN A 103 -1.84 -1.20 7.14
N THR A 104 -1.09 -0.72 8.13
CA THR A 104 -0.82 0.70 8.39
C THR A 104 0.24 1.22 7.43
N VAL A 105 0.34 2.54 7.28
CA VAL A 105 1.35 3.16 6.41
C VAL A 105 2.23 4.08 7.24
N ASP A 106 3.32 3.53 7.76
CA ASP A 106 4.43 4.26 8.37
C ASP A 106 5.37 4.83 7.30
N THR A 107 6.52 5.36 7.71
CA THR A 107 7.53 5.93 6.79
C THR A 107 8.06 4.89 5.80
N THR A 108 8.31 3.66 6.26
CA THR A 108 8.85 2.58 5.41
C THR A 108 7.84 2.13 4.38
N ALA A 109 6.58 1.96 4.79
CA ALA A 109 5.49 1.61 3.90
C ALA A 109 5.21 2.73 2.90
N LEU A 110 5.22 4.01 3.32
CA LEU A 110 5.01 5.14 2.42
C LEU A 110 6.12 5.23 1.37
N GLY A 111 7.39 5.14 1.78
CA GLY A 111 8.51 5.15 0.84
C GLY A 111 8.47 3.97 -0.14
N SER A 112 7.99 2.81 0.29
CA SER A 112 7.77 1.65 -0.58
C SER A 112 6.66 1.89 -1.61
N ILE A 113 5.59 2.58 -1.22
CA ILE A 113 4.49 2.99 -2.11
C ILE A 113 4.99 4.01 -3.13
N GLU A 114 5.69 5.05 -2.68
CA GLU A 114 6.28 6.06 -3.56
C GLU A 114 7.27 5.45 -4.54
N TYR A 115 8.09 4.48 -4.10
CA TYR A 115 9.02 3.77 -4.97
C TYR A 115 8.28 2.98 -6.06
N ALA A 116 7.26 2.19 -5.69
CA ALA A 116 6.49 1.41 -6.65
C ALA A 116 5.80 2.30 -7.68
N VAL A 117 5.19 3.41 -7.25
CA VAL A 117 4.48 4.32 -8.15
C VAL A 117 5.46 5.13 -9.02
N SER A 118 6.45 5.80 -8.41
CA SER A 118 7.32 6.75 -9.11
C SER A 118 8.45 6.08 -9.90
N GLN A 119 9.05 5.01 -9.36
CA GLN A 119 10.20 4.34 -9.98
C GLN A 119 9.75 3.18 -10.87
N LEU A 120 8.86 2.31 -10.36
CA LEU A 120 8.41 1.14 -11.12
C LEU A 120 7.21 1.44 -12.03
N GLY A 121 6.57 2.60 -11.88
CA GLY A 121 5.43 3.00 -12.71
C GLY A 121 4.19 2.15 -12.44
N VAL A 122 4.00 1.69 -11.21
CA VAL A 122 2.84 0.89 -10.83
C VAL A 122 1.56 1.74 -10.94
N PRO A 123 0.54 1.28 -11.70
CA PRO A 123 -0.69 2.04 -11.94
C PRO A 123 -1.75 1.88 -10.83
N LEU A 124 -1.57 0.94 -9.89
CA LEU A 124 -2.57 0.63 -8.89
C LEU A 124 -1.95 0.41 -7.51
N VAL A 125 -2.45 1.16 -6.53
CA VAL A 125 -2.22 0.93 -5.10
C VAL A 125 -3.49 0.31 -4.51
N VAL A 126 -3.37 -0.83 -3.85
CA VAL A 126 -4.46 -1.46 -3.12
C VAL A 126 -4.11 -1.49 -1.63
N VAL A 127 -4.99 -0.97 -0.80
CA VAL A 127 -4.91 -1.13 0.67
C VAL A 127 -5.92 -2.18 1.07
N MET A 128 -5.46 -3.32 1.60
CA MET A 128 -6.31 -4.46 1.89
C MET A 128 -6.30 -4.82 3.38
N GLY A 129 -7.46 -4.63 4.02
CA GLY A 129 -7.77 -5.18 5.34
C GLY A 129 -8.35 -6.59 5.22
N HIS A 130 -8.57 -7.25 6.36
CA HIS A 130 -9.17 -8.58 6.38
C HIS A 130 -10.03 -8.84 7.62
N GLU A 131 -10.92 -9.83 7.51
CA GLU A 131 -11.72 -10.36 8.59
C GLU A 131 -10.87 -10.82 9.77
N SER A 132 -11.35 -10.55 11.00
CA SER A 132 -10.69 -10.98 12.24
C SER A 132 -9.22 -10.55 12.36
N CYS A 133 -8.91 -9.30 11.99
CA CYS A 133 -7.56 -8.74 12.09
C CYS A 133 -7.14 -8.50 13.55
N GLY A 134 -6.08 -9.16 14.00
CA GLY A 134 -5.58 -9.06 15.37
C GLY A 134 -5.10 -7.66 15.77
N ALA A 135 -4.45 -6.92 14.87
CA ALA A 135 -4.01 -5.55 15.15
C ALA A 135 -5.18 -4.58 15.33
N VAL A 136 -6.24 -4.73 14.51
CA VAL A 136 -7.47 -3.94 14.65
C VAL A 136 -8.23 -4.36 15.92
N ALA A 137 -8.28 -5.65 16.24
CA ALA A 137 -8.88 -6.13 17.49
C ALA A 137 -8.16 -5.57 18.74
N ALA A 138 -6.82 -5.47 18.69
CA ALA A 138 -6.06 -4.80 19.74
C ALA A 138 -6.39 -3.31 19.85
N ALA A 139 -6.54 -2.59 18.73
CA ALA A 139 -7.01 -1.20 18.76
C ALA A 139 -8.46 -1.07 19.27
N VAL A 140 -9.32 -2.05 19.01
CA VAL A 140 -10.68 -2.14 19.58
C VAL A 140 -10.62 -2.28 21.10
N SER A 141 -9.77 -3.16 21.65
CA SER A 141 -9.65 -3.31 23.10
C SER A 141 -9.05 -2.08 23.79
N VAL A 142 -8.17 -1.32 23.11
CA VAL A 142 -7.73 0.01 23.60
C VAL A 142 -8.94 0.94 23.79
N VAL A 143 -9.82 1.03 22.79
CA VAL A 143 -10.98 1.95 22.81
C VAL A 143 -12.11 1.49 23.74
N GLU A 144 -12.35 0.19 23.85
CA GLU A 144 -13.49 -0.33 24.63
C GLU A 144 -13.14 -0.70 26.06
N GLN A 145 -11.90 -1.11 26.30
CA GLN A 145 -11.48 -1.73 27.57
C GLN A 145 -10.31 -1.00 28.21
N ASN A 146 -9.83 0.10 27.61
CA ASN A 146 -8.60 0.80 28.02
C ASN A 146 -7.40 -0.17 28.09
N ALA A 147 -7.36 -1.16 27.20
CA ALA A 147 -6.24 -2.10 27.15
C ALA A 147 -4.93 -1.37 26.83
N PHE A 148 -3.84 -1.84 27.41
CA PHE A 148 -2.49 -1.30 27.18
C PHE A 148 -1.60 -2.37 26.54
N PHE A 149 -0.91 -1.98 25.46
CA PHE A 149 0.03 -2.85 24.75
C PHE A 149 1.45 -2.27 24.85
N PRO A 150 2.40 -2.95 25.50
CA PRO A 150 3.75 -2.43 25.69
C PRO A 150 4.60 -2.51 24.41
N GLY A 151 5.70 -1.75 24.41
CA GLY A 151 6.72 -1.79 23.36
C GLY A 151 6.21 -1.35 21.99
N ALA A 152 6.80 -1.89 20.94
CA ALA A 152 6.47 -1.52 19.56
C ALA A 152 5.03 -1.90 19.15
N ILE A 153 4.35 -2.80 19.89
CA ILE A 153 2.97 -3.18 19.60
C ILE A 153 2.04 -1.98 19.78
N GLY A 154 2.18 -1.23 20.88
CA GLY A 154 1.39 -0.03 21.14
C GLY A 154 1.54 1.02 20.03
N ALA A 155 2.78 1.35 19.67
CA ALA A 155 3.07 2.29 18.58
C ALA A 155 2.56 1.81 17.21
N MET A 156 2.56 0.50 16.97
CA MET A 156 2.06 -0.09 15.72
C MET A 156 0.52 0.00 15.61
N ILE A 157 -0.23 -0.18 16.71
CA ILE A 157 -1.70 -0.11 16.70
C ILE A 157 -2.25 1.31 16.87
N GLU A 158 -1.48 2.25 17.41
CA GLU A 158 -1.89 3.63 17.65
C GLU A 158 -2.50 4.31 16.39
N PRO A 159 -1.92 4.18 15.18
CA PRO A 159 -2.51 4.74 13.96
C PRO A 159 -3.88 4.17 13.59
N ILE A 160 -4.24 2.99 14.12
CA ILE A 160 -5.51 2.30 13.88
C ILE A 160 -6.63 2.83 14.80
N VAL A 161 -6.28 3.31 16.00
CA VAL A 161 -7.25 3.76 17.03
C VAL A 161 -8.29 4.76 16.50
N PRO A 162 -7.91 5.79 15.72
CA PRO A 162 -8.90 6.71 15.14
C PRO A 162 -9.93 6.05 14.21
N ALA A 163 -9.57 4.95 13.54
CA ALA A 163 -10.49 4.17 12.72
C ALA A 163 -11.56 3.49 13.58
N VAL A 164 -11.14 2.92 14.71
CA VAL A 164 -12.02 2.29 15.70
C VAL A 164 -12.99 3.30 16.29
N LEU A 165 -12.50 4.47 16.70
CA LEU A 165 -13.34 5.56 17.21
C LEU A 165 -14.41 5.96 16.18
N THR A 166 -14.01 6.12 14.92
CA THR A 166 -14.94 6.44 13.82
C THR A 166 -16.00 5.35 13.64
N ALA A 167 -15.60 4.08 13.66
CA ALA A 167 -16.52 2.95 13.53
C ALA A 167 -17.49 2.87 14.72
N LYS A 168 -16.99 3.07 15.94
CA LYS A 168 -17.81 3.08 17.17
C LYS A 168 -18.85 4.19 17.15
N THR A 169 -18.50 5.40 16.71
CA THR A 169 -19.45 6.51 16.58
C THR A 169 -20.53 6.24 15.54
N LYS A 170 -20.21 5.53 14.44
CA LYS A 170 -21.21 5.14 13.43
C LYS A 170 -22.18 4.06 13.95
N GLY A 171 -21.77 3.28 14.94
CA GLY A 171 -22.54 2.16 15.49
C GLY A 171 -22.60 0.95 14.54
N GLY A 172 -23.42 -0.05 14.92
CA GLY A 172 -23.59 -1.31 14.19
C GLY A 172 -23.21 -2.53 15.01
N ASP A 173 -23.56 -3.72 14.50
CA ASP A 173 -23.47 -4.97 15.26
C ASP A 173 -22.05 -5.56 15.30
N ASP A 174 -21.20 -5.27 14.30
CA ASP A 174 -19.83 -5.76 14.21
C ASP A 174 -18.83 -4.60 14.17
N LEU A 175 -18.41 -4.17 15.36
CA LEU A 175 -17.43 -3.10 15.53
C LEU A 175 -16.07 -3.47 14.90
N LEU A 176 -15.66 -4.74 14.96
CA LEU A 176 -14.35 -5.16 14.45
C LEU A 176 -14.31 -5.06 12.93
N ALA A 177 -15.28 -5.63 12.22
CA ALA A 177 -15.35 -5.53 10.76
C ALA A 177 -15.50 -4.07 10.30
N ALA A 178 -16.31 -3.27 10.99
CA ALA A 178 -16.45 -1.85 10.72
C ALA A 178 -15.13 -1.10 10.92
N SER A 179 -14.38 -1.42 11.98
CA SER A 179 -13.07 -0.83 12.28
C SER A 179 -12.01 -1.18 11.23
N VAL A 180 -12.01 -2.43 10.73
CA VAL A 180 -11.09 -2.83 9.64
C VAL A 180 -11.37 -2.00 8.38
N LYS A 181 -12.64 -1.91 7.96
CA LYS A 181 -13.03 -1.13 6.77
C LYS A 181 -12.72 0.36 6.96
N ALA A 182 -12.96 0.91 8.15
CA ALA A 182 -12.62 2.28 8.49
C ALA A 182 -11.10 2.51 8.44
N ASN A 183 -10.28 1.55 8.89
CA ASN A 183 -8.82 1.64 8.86
C ASN A 183 -8.30 1.66 7.41
N VAL A 184 -8.81 0.75 6.56
CA VAL A 184 -8.50 0.75 5.12
C VAL A 184 -8.88 2.08 4.50
N LYS A 185 -10.11 2.55 4.73
CA LYS A 185 -10.60 3.81 4.18
C LYS A 185 -9.72 5.00 4.58
N ARG A 186 -9.36 5.11 5.88
CA ARG A 186 -8.49 6.19 6.36
C ARG A 186 -7.12 6.16 5.68
N THR A 187 -6.57 4.99 5.46
CA THR A 187 -5.30 4.84 4.74
C THR A 187 -5.44 5.21 3.27
N VAL A 188 -6.52 4.79 2.59
CA VAL A 188 -6.82 5.19 1.21
C VAL A 188 -6.96 6.70 1.10
N ASP A 189 -7.76 7.33 1.98
CA ASP A 189 -7.99 8.77 2.00
C ASP A 189 -6.67 9.51 2.27
N ARG A 190 -5.81 9.01 3.17
CA ARG A 190 -4.48 9.57 3.44
C ARG A 190 -3.58 9.54 2.19
N LEU A 191 -3.54 8.41 1.48
CA LEU A 191 -2.73 8.27 0.28
C LEU A 191 -3.25 9.12 -0.88
N ARG A 192 -4.58 9.25 -1.02
CA ARG A 192 -5.21 10.14 -2.01
C ARG A 192 -4.98 11.61 -1.72
N GLY A 193 -4.89 11.99 -0.44
CA GLY A 193 -4.59 13.35 0.00
C GLY A 193 -3.10 13.68 0.11
N ALA A 194 -2.20 12.79 -0.33
CA ALA A 194 -0.77 13.01 -0.23
C ALA A 194 -0.32 14.21 -1.09
N SER A 195 0.49 15.10 -0.50
CA SER A 195 1.07 16.27 -1.17
C SER A 195 2.43 15.99 -1.83
N GLU A 196 3.03 14.84 -1.55
CA GLU A 196 4.34 14.48 -2.07
C GLU A 196 4.30 14.27 -3.59
N PRO A 197 5.20 14.88 -4.38
CA PRO A 197 5.19 14.79 -5.85
C PRO A 197 5.21 13.35 -6.39
N ALA A 198 5.83 12.42 -5.65
CA ALA A 198 5.93 11.01 -6.02
C ALA A 198 4.56 10.30 -6.13
N LEU A 199 3.54 10.78 -5.41
CA LEU A 199 2.16 10.28 -5.49
C LEU A 199 1.20 11.30 -6.11
N LEU A 200 1.39 12.59 -5.83
CA LEU A 200 0.48 13.65 -6.28
C LEU A 200 0.29 13.65 -7.80
N GLU A 201 1.37 13.65 -8.59
CA GLU A 201 1.28 13.75 -10.04
C GLU A 201 0.66 12.49 -10.70
N PRO A 202 1.08 11.26 -10.35
CA PRO A 202 0.43 10.05 -10.84
C PRO A 202 -1.08 9.99 -10.52
N LEU A 203 -1.48 10.43 -9.31
CA LEU A 203 -2.89 10.46 -8.93
C LEU A 203 -3.66 11.53 -9.72
N ARG A 204 -3.11 12.75 -9.82
CA ARG A 204 -3.74 13.88 -10.53
C ARG A 204 -3.93 13.61 -12.02
N THR A 205 -2.97 12.92 -12.65
CA THR A 205 -3.01 12.58 -14.08
C THR A 205 -3.82 11.31 -14.38
N GLY A 206 -4.26 10.58 -13.36
CA GLY A 206 -4.93 9.29 -13.51
C GLY A 206 -4.00 8.13 -13.90
N ALA A 207 -2.68 8.34 -13.91
CA ALA A 207 -1.70 7.30 -14.16
C ALA A 207 -1.66 6.26 -13.01
N CYS A 208 -2.10 6.64 -11.81
CA CYS A 208 -2.22 5.76 -10.66
C CYS A 208 -3.59 5.92 -9.98
N LYS A 209 -4.17 4.81 -9.49
CA LYS A 209 -5.33 4.81 -8.57
C LYS A 209 -4.97 4.19 -7.23
N VAL A 210 -5.59 4.68 -6.15
CA VAL A 210 -5.55 4.05 -4.83
C VAL A 210 -6.95 3.53 -4.51
N VAL A 211 -7.09 2.26 -4.17
CA VAL A 211 -8.37 1.62 -3.84
C VAL A 211 -8.30 0.85 -2.52
N GLY A 212 -9.45 0.69 -1.87
CA GLY A 212 -9.60 -0.13 -0.68
C GLY A 212 -10.05 -1.55 -1.03
N ALA A 213 -9.66 -2.52 -0.20
CA ALA A 213 -10.11 -3.89 -0.28
C ALA A 213 -10.32 -4.51 1.10
N TYR A 214 -11.24 -5.47 1.18
CA TYR A 214 -11.52 -6.26 2.38
C TYR A 214 -11.53 -7.74 2.01
N TYR A 215 -10.67 -8.52 2.65
CA TYR A 215 -10.58 -9.96 2.48
C TYR A 215 -11.37 -10.71 3.56
N THR A 216 -12.29 -11.56 3.15
CA THR A 216 -13.08 -12.44 4.03
C THR A 216 -12.38 -13.79 4.17
N LEU A 217 -12.03 -14.18 5.39
CA LEU A 217 -11.29 -15.41 5.67
C LEU A 217 -12.15 -16.65 5.40
N LYS A 218 -13.46 -16.55 5.64
CA LYS A 218 -14.39 -17.68 5.55
C LYS A 218 -14.54 -18.26 4.14
N ASP A 219 -14.64 -17.39 3.13
CA ASP A 219 -14.96 -17.78 1.75
C ASP A 219 -13.87 -17.43 0.74
N GLY A 220 -12.82 -16.73 1.18
CA GLY A 220 -11.70 -16.34 0.32
C GLY A 220 -11.96 -15.09 -0.53
N LYS A 221 -13.12 -14.43 -0.38
CA LYS A 221 -13.52 -13.31 -1.22
C LYS A 221 -12.79 -12.02 -0.85
N VAL A 222 -12.41 -11.25 -1.86
CA VAL A 222 -11.91 -9.89 -1.71
C VAL A 222 -12.91 -8.90 -2.30
N ASP A 223 -13.50 -8.08 -1.44
CA ASP A 223 -14.40 -7.00 -1.83
C ASP A 223 -13.62 -5.68 -1.97
N PHE A 224 -13.60 -5.12 -3.17
CA PHE A 224 -12.97 -3.83 -3.46
C PHE A 224 -13.96 -2.67 -3.31
N PHE A 225 -13.50 -1.56 -2.76
CA PHE A 225 -14.29 -0.34 -2.54
C PHE A 225 -13.42 0.91 -2.71
N ASP A 226 -14.04 2.09 -2.70
CA ASP A 226 -13.39 3.35 -3.05
C ASP A 226 -12.67 3.25 -4.42
N VAL A 227 -13.35 2.71 -5.44
CA VAL A 227 -12.79 2.50 -6.80
C VAL A 227 -12.85 3.74 -7.69
#